data_AF-A0A7S2HEX6-F1
#
_entry.id   AF-A0A7S2HEX6-F1
#
_cell.length_a   1.000
_cell.length_b   1.000
_cell.length_c   1.000
_cell.angle_alpha   90.00
_cell.angle_beta   90.00
_cell.angle_gamma   90.00
#
_symmetry.space_group_name_H-M   'P 1'
#
loop_
_entity.id
_entity.type
_entity.pdbx_description
1 polymer ?
#
loop_
_entity_poly.entity_id
_entity_poly.type
_entity_poly.pdbx_seq_one_letter_code
_entity_poly.pdbx_strand_id
1 'polypeptide(L)'
;CKVAAMKDVPIQVQLSPGISSITSNDDEDHASSSSSVAGTPYAKAILDFQSILHSTLSTHPNLKVHLSSWSGRADHMISLLQTFPSNLYIGFDGHVSFGKAKQLHECAFDVPLDKLVLETAEVIPSQVANVMGRDAFFCSGWVPFVAEGVAVCKRGLVTAEDVGRAAAENTVRLYPVLDRKKKGVVEEKEEEDVDGDADHHDDEKEDMED
;
A
#
# COMPACT_ATOMS: atom_id res chain seq x y z
N CYS A 1 8.22 -10.48 -11.92
CA CYS A 1 9.02 -10.85 -10.73
C CYS A 1 10.54 -10.78 -10.96
N LYS A 2 11.13 -11.51 -11.93
CA LYS A 2 12.60 -11.55 -12.13
C LYS A 2 13.26 -10.17 -12.27
N VAL A 3 12.73 -9.31 -13.14
CA VAL A 3 13.28 -7.94 -13.33
C VAL A 3 13.19 -7.11 -12.05
N ALA A 4 12.07 -7.20 -11.32
CA ALA A 4 11.89 -6.50 -10.05
C ALA A 4 12.90 -6.98 -9.00
N ALA A 5 13.11 -8.28 -8.89
CA ALA A 5 14.13 -8.87 -8.01
C ALA A 5 15.55 -8.43 -8.38
N MET A 6 15.89 -8.43 -9.68
CA MET A 6 17.21 -7.96 -10.15
C MET A 6 17.46 -6.48 -9.85
N LYS A 7 16.39 -5.67 -9.81
CA LYS A 7 16.46 -4.24 -9.53
C LYS A 7 16.23 -3.88 -8.06
N ASP A 8 16.04 -4.88 -7.19
CA ASP A 8 15.66 -4.68 -5.78
C ASP A 8 14.42 -3.78 -5.61
N VAL A 9 13.44 -3.96 -6.52
CA VAL A 9 12.17 -3.24 -6.51
C VAL A 9 11.08 -4.19 -6.01
N PRO A 10 10.26 -3.78 -5.03
CA PRO A 10 9.12 -4.57 -4.59
C PRO A 10 8.13 -4.83 -5.71
N ILE A 11 7.41 -5.94 -5.64
CA ILE A 11 6.25 -6.17 -6.51
C ILE A 11 4.97 -5.88 -5.74
N GLN A 12 4.02 -5.26 -6.41
CA GLN A 12 2.66 -5.12 -5.93
C GLN A 12 1.77 -6.12 -6.65
N VAL A 13 0.96 -6.84 -5.89
CA VAL A 13 0.02 -7.84 -6.41
C VAL A 13 -1.34 -7.56 -5.79
N GLN A 14 -2.33 -7.37 -6.63
CA GLN A 14 -3.73 -7.32 -6.20
C GLN A 14 -4.34 -8.68 -6.48
N LEU A 15 -4.89 -9.30 -5.44
CA LEU A 15 -5.74 -10.48 -5.58
C LEU A 15 -7.17 -10.00 -5.39
N SER A 16 -7.91 -9.92 -6.50
CA SER A 16 -9.36 -9.72 -6.48
C SER A 16 -10.01 -11.06 -6.77
N PRO A 17 -10.07 -11.97 -5.79
CA PRO A 17 -10.83 -13.19 -5.98
C PRO A 17 -12.28 -12.77 -6.19
N GLY A 18 -12.75 -12.86 -7.44
CA GLY A 18 -14.07 -12.39 -7.82
C GLY A 18 -15.10 -12.91 -6.83
N ILE A 19 -16.00 -12.02 -6.40
CA ILE A 19 -17.19 -12.37 -5.62
C ILE A 19 -17.98 -13.36 -6.48
N SER A 20 -17.66 -14.64 -6.35
CA SER A 20 -18.35 -15.71 -7.04
C SER A 20 -19.64 -15.90 -6.25
N SER A 21 -20.68 -15.18 -6.66
CA SER A 21 -22.09 -15.49 -6.38
C SER A 21 -22.44 -15.82 -4.91
N ILE A 22 -22.25 -14.86 -3.99
CA ILE A 22 -23.18 -14.72 -2.86
C ILE A 22 -24.26 -13.71 -3.29
N THR A 23 -24.92 -14.03 -4.41
CA THR A 23 -26.18 -13.43 -4.83
C THR A 23 -27.18 -14.58 -4.93
N SER A 24 -27.42 -15.26 -3.80
CA SER A 24 -28.77 -15.72 -3.52
C SER A 24 -29.36 -14.65 -2.62
N ASN A 25 -30.40 -13.99 -3.11
CA ASN A 25 -31.36 -13.30 -2.26
C ASN A 25 -31.71 -14.28 -1.13
N ASP A 26 -31.38 -13.95 0.10
CA ASP A 26 -32.09 -14.42 1.29
C ASP A 26 -31.65 -13.50 2.44
N ASP A 27 -32.59 -12.66 2.85
CA ASP A 27 -32.62 -12.05 4.16
C ASP A 27 -32.63 -13.17 5.20
N GLU A 28 -31.48 -13.64 5.72
CA GLU A 28 -31.45 -14.28 7.04
C GLU A 28 -30.11 -14.10 7.77
N ASP A 29 -30.25 -13.63 9.01
CA ASP A 29 -29.27 -13.63 10.07
C ASP A 29 -28.72 -15.04 10.33
N HIS A 30 -27.58 -15.39 9.73
CA HIS A 30 -26.75 -16.47 10.24
C HIS A 30 -25.28 -16.08 10.27
N ALA A 31 -24.88 -15.58 11.44
CA ALA A 31 -23.51 -15.68 11.93
C ALA A 31 -23.07 -17.16 11.95
N SER A 32 -21.83 -17.40 11.51
CA SER A 32 -21.06 -18.66 11.57
C SER A 32 -21.44 -19.77 10.57
N SER A 33 -20.67 -19.88 9.48
CA SER A 33 -20.12 -21.16 8.98
C SER A 33 -19.01 -20.79 7.98
N SER A 34 -17.73 -21.08 8.19
CA SER A 34 -17.12 -22.40 7.97
C SER A 34 -17.65 -23.15 6.73
N SER A 35 -18.18 -22.46 5.72
CA SER A 35 -18.39 -23.09 4.42
C SER A 35 -17.01 -23.40 3.84
N SER A 36 -16.77 -24.69 3.59
CA SER A 36 -15.50 -25.13 3.01
C SER A 36 -15.33 -24.48 1.64
N VAL A 37 -14.34 -23.60 1.51
CA VAL A 37 -13.95 -23.01 0.22
C VAL A 37 -13.16 -23.99 -0.64
N ALA A 38 -12.91 -25.21 -0.16
CA ALA A 38 -12.18 -26.23 -0.89
C ALA A 38 -12.84 -26.51 -2.24
N GLY A 39 -12.04 -26.51 -3.31
CA GLY A 39 -12.53 -26.72 -4.68
C GLY A 39 -13.16 -25.50 -5.35
N THR A 40 -13.30 -24.36 -4.67
CA THR A 40 -13.75 -23.11 -5.31
C THR A 40 -12.66 -22.52 -6.23
N PRO A 41 -13.04 -21.73 -7.26
CA PRO A 41 -12.08 -20.97 -8.06
C PRO A 41 -11.19 -20.06 -7.21
N TYR A 42 -11.74 -19.52 -6.12
CA TYR A 42 -11.00 -18.73 -5.14
C TYR A 42 -9.88 -19.54 -4.48
N ALA A 43 -10.20 -20.70 -3.90
CA ALA A 43 -9.20 -21.53 -3.24
C ALA A 43 -8.11 -21.98 -4.21
N LYS A 44 -8.48 -22.32 -5.46
CA LYS A 44 -7.52 -22.63 -6.50
C LYS A 44 -6.60 -21.43 -6.81
N ALA A 45 -7.15 -20.22 -6.95
CA ALA A 45 -6.35 -19.03 -7.20
C ALA A 45 -5.37 -18.72 -6.06
N ILE A 46 -5.77 -18.93 -4.80
CA ILE A 46 -4.88 -18.77 -3.64
C ILE A 46 -3.75 -19.82 -3.65
N LEU A 47 -4.04 -21.07 -3.97
CA LEU A 47 -3.03 -22.13 -4.07
C LEU A 47 -2.05 -21.88 -5.22
N ASP A 48 -2.57 -21.49 -6.40
CA ASP A 48 -1.75 -21.13 -7.55
C ASP A 48 -0.86 -19.93 -7.21
N PHE A 49 -1.40 -18.92 -6.54
CA PHE A 49 -0.64 -17.77 -6.07
C PHE A 49 0.46 -18.16 -5.08
N GLN A 50 0.15 -18.99 -4.09
CA GLN A 50 1.13 -19.50 -3.13
C GLN A 50 2.26 -20.26 -3.82
N SER A 51 1.95 -21.08 -4.84
CA SER A 51 2.93 -21.81 -5.64
C SER A 51 3.86 -20.85 -6.42
N ILE A 52 3.29 -19.83 -7.04
CA ILE A 52 4.05 -18.77 -7.75
C ILE A 52 4.98 -18.03 -6.78
N LEU A 53 4.48 -17.66 -5.60
CA LEU A 53 5.27 -17.01 -4.56
C LEU A 53 6.41 -17.91 -4.10
N HIS A 54 6.13 -19.19 -3.81
CA HIS A 54 7.14 -20.13 -3.37
C HIS A 54 8.28 -20.26 -4.39
N SER A 55 7.94 -20.47 -5.67
CA SER A 55 8.93 -20.54 -6.76
C SER A 55 9.75 -19.25 -6.88
N THR A 56 9.06 -18.10 -6.84
CA THR A 56 9.70 -16.78 -6.98
C THR A 56 10.64 -16.48 -5.81
N LEU A 57 10.17 -16.63 -4.58
CA LEU A 57 10.90 -16.27 -3.37
C LEU A 57 12.00 -17.27 -3.02
N SER A 58 11.89 -18.54 -3.46
CA SER A 58 13.01 -19.49 -3.42
C SER A 58 14.20 -19.02 -4.29
N THR A 59 13.91 -18.38 -5.42
CA THR A 59 14.95 -17.85 -6.33
C THR A 59 15.41 -16.45 -5.91
N HIS A 60 14.51 -15.68 -5.27
CA HIS A 60 14.72 -14.28 -4.91
C HIS A 60 14.28 -14.00 -3.48
N PRO A 61 15.02 -14.49 -2.46
CA PRO A 61 14.58 -14.48 -1.07
C PRO A 61 14.43 -13.08 -0.46
N ASN A 62 15.06 -12.07 -1.08
CA ASN A 62 14.99 -10.68 -0.60
C ASN A 62 13.83 -9.88 -1.24
N LEU A 63 13.19 -10.42 -2.28
CA LEU A 63 12.11 -9.71 -2.96
C LEU A 63 10.96 -9.43 -1.99
N LYS A 64 10.58 -8.16 -1.86
CA LYS A 64 9.40 -7.76 -1.09
C LYS A 64 8.15 -7.77 -1.97
N VAL A 65 7.04 -8.15 -1.37
CA VAL A 65 5.75 -8.27 -2.04
C VAL A 65 4.71 -7.53 -1.22
N HIS A 66 4.05 -6.59 -1.88
CA HIS A 66 2.90 -5.87 -1.37
C HIS A 66 1.62 -6.52 -1.90
N LEU A 67 0.82 -7.14 -1.02
CA LEU A 67 -0.52 -7.59 -1.35
C LEU A 67 -1.48 -6.41 -1.20
N SER A 68 -1.67 -5.68 -2.29
CA SER A 68 -2.40 -4.42 -2.34
C SER A 68 -3.90 -4.63 -2.34
N SER A 69 -4.63 -3.76 -1.65
CA SER A 69 -6.08 -3.78 -1.50
C SER A 69 -6.60 -5.18 -1.17
N TRP A 70 -6.05 -5.80 -0.12
CA TRP A 70 -6.39 -7.17 0.23
C TRP A 70 -7.89 -7.31 0.47
N SER A 71 -8.54 -8.20 -0.27
CA SER A 71 -9.98 -8.48 -0.16
C SER A 71 -10.28 -9.97 0.00
N GLY A 72 -9.30 -10.74 0.51
CA GLY A 72 -9.43 -12.18 0.74
C GLY A 72 -9.92 -12.53 2.16
N ARG A 73 -9.80 -13.81 2.54
CA ARG A 73 -10.13 -14.32 3.88
C ARG A 73 -8.96 -14.16 4.86
N ALA A 74 -9.27 -13.97 6.15
CA ALA A 74 -8.28 -13.78 7.21
C ALA A 74 -7.38 -15.02 7.39
N ASP A 75 -7.94 -16.23 7.34
CA ASP A 75 -7.18 -17.48 7.44
C ASP A 75 -6.13 -17.62 6.33
N HIS A 76 -6.50 -17.31 5.09
CA HIS A 76 -5.58 -17.34 3.95
C HIS A 76 -4.50 -16.24 4.06
N MET A 77 -4.87 -15.03 4.49
CA MET A 77 -3.92 -13.94 4.74
C MET A 77 -2.87 -14.35 5.77
N ILE A 78 -3.31 -14.90 6.90
CA ILE A 78 -2.43 -15.34 7.98
C ILE A 78 -1.54 -16.51 7.52
N SER A 79 -2.09 -17.47 6.78
CA SER A 79 -1.30 -18.57 6.21
C SER A 79 -0.20 -18.07 5.27
N LEU A 80 -0.49 -17.10 4.41
CA LEU A 80 0.51 -16.48 3.53
C LEU A 80 1.59 -15.76 4.34
N LEU A 81 1.21 -14.96 5.33
CA LEU A 81 2.15 -14.25 6.21
C LEU A 81 3.05 -15.20 7.01
N GLN A 82 2.52 -16.32 7.48
CA GLN A 82 3.29 -17.35 8.18
C GLN A 82 4.26 -18.09 7.24
N THR A 83 3.84 -18.32 6.00
CA THR A 83 4.68 -18.99 5.00
C THR A 83 5.82 -18.10 4.52
N PHE A 84 5.58 -16.78 4.40
CA PHE A 84 6.53 -15.83 3.82
C PHE A 84 6.75 -14.59 4.73
N PRO A 85 7.20 -14.79 5.98
CA PRO A 85 7.17 -13.76 7.02
C PRO A 85 8.09 -12.56 6.73
N SER A 86 9.18 -12.75 5.99
CA SER A 86 10.13 -11.70 5.67
C SER A 86 9.81 -10.95 4.37
N ASN A 87 8.87 -11.45 3.56
CA ASN A 87 8.64 -10.98 2.19
C ASN A 87 7.34 -10.19 2.02
N LEU A 88 6.27 -10.59 2.73
CA LEU A 88 4.93 -10.09 2.49
C LEU A 88 4.54 -8.91 3.40
N TYR A 89 3.76 -8.00 2.81
CA TYR A 89 3.03 -6.93 3.48
C TYR A 89 1.60 -6.90 2.94
N ILE A 90 0.63 -6.57 3.80
CA ILE A 90 -0.80 -6.53 3.48
C ILE A 90 -1.27 -5.10 3.45
N GLY A 91 -1.79 -4.69 2.31
CA GLY A 91 -2.36 -3.39 2.07
C GLY A 91 -3.86 -3.35 2.34
N PHE A 92 -4.31 -2.34 3.08
CA PHE A 92 -5.72 -2.03 3.29
C PHE A 92 -6.05 -0.65 2.74
N ASP A 93 -7.23 -0.52 2.15
CA ASP A 93 -7.76 0.71 1.60
C ASP A 93 -9.10 1.11 2.24
N GLY A 94 -9.78 2.11 1.66
CA GLY A 94 -11.06 2.62 2.14
C GLY A 94 -12.15 1.58 2.37
N HIS A 95 -12.11 0.39 1.74
CA HIS A 95 -13.08 -0.68 1.99
C HIS A 95 -13.19 -1.07 3.46
N VAL A 96 -12.08 -0.98 4.23
CA VAL A 96 -12.06 -1.37 5.66
C VAL A 96 -12.94 -0.48 6.53
N SER A 97 -13.35 0.68 6.03
CA SER A 97 -14.23 1.61 6.75
C SER A 97 -15.73 1.31 6.57
N PHE A 98 -16.11 0.38 5.69
CA PHE A 98 -17.52 0.10 5.41
C PHE A 98 -18.09 -0.94 6.37
N GLY A 99 -19.15 -0.60 7.10
CA GLY A 99 -19.74 -1.47 8.13
C GLY A 99 -20.16 -2.88 7.68
N LYS A 100 -20.39 -3.08 6.37
CA LYS A 100 -20.75 -4.37 5.75
C LYS A 100 -19.53 -5.24 5.37
N ALA A 101 -18.31 -4.71 5.41
CA ALA A 101 -17.09 -5.42 5.01
C ALA A 101 -16.59 -6.37 6.11
N LYS A 102 -17.46 -7.24 6.64
CA LYS A 102 -17.18 -8.10 7.81
C LYS A 102 -15.91 -8.95 7.65
N GLN A 103 -15.76 -9.58 6.50
CA GLN A 103 -14.58 -10.38 6.17
C GLN A 103 -13.27 -9.57 6.17
N LEU A 104 -13.33 -8.32 5.68
CA LEU A 104 -12.17 -7.44 5.69
C LEU A 104 -11.86 -6.95 7.11
N HIS A 105 -12.88 -6.74 7.96
CA HIS A 105 -12.68 -6.41 9.36
C HIS A 105 -12.02 -7.55 10.14
N GLU A 106 -12.33 -8.81 9.84
CA GLU A 106 -11.61 -9.97 10.38
C GLU A 106 -10.13 -9.94 9.97
N CYS A 107 -9.85 -9.67 8.69
CA CYS A 107 -8.46 -9.51 8.22
C CYS A 107 -7.76 -8.34 8.94
N ALA A 108 -8.41 -7.19 9.08
CA ALA A 108 -7.85 -6.03 9.76
C ALA A 108 -7.62 -6.29 11.26
N PHE A 109 -8.46 -7.09 11.90
CA PHE A 109 -8.25 -7.54 13.28
C PHE A 109 -7.01 -8.45 13.39
N ASP A 110 -6.84 -9.41 12.48
CA ASP A 110 -5.79 -10.43 12.56
C ASP A 110 -4.40 -9.98 12.03
N VAL A 111 -4.34 -9.04 11.08
CA VAL A 111 -3.07 -8.64 10.45
C VAL A 111 -2.07 -8.09 11.48
N PRO A 112 -0.83 -8.60 11.57
CA PRO A 112 0.19 -8.03 12.43
C PRO A 112 0.51 -6.57 12.03
N LEU A 113 0.68 -5.68 13.02
CA LEU A 113 0.97 -4.27 12.75
C LEU A 113 2.26 -4.07 11.93
N ASP A 114 3.26 -4.94 12.08
CA ASP A 114 4.54 -4.88 11.37
C ASP A 114 4.46 -5.42 9.92
N LYS A 115 3.26 -5.84 9.48
CA LYS A 115 2.96 -6.30 8.12
C LYS A 115 1.94 -5.44 7.40
N LEU A 116 1.35 -4.46 8.07
CA LEU A 116 0.29 -3.61 7.55
C LEU A 116 0.83 -2.46 6.67
N VAL A 117 0.19 -2.18 5.54
CA VAL A 117 0.40 -0.97 4.73
C VAL A 117 -0.96 -0.32 4.50
N LEU A 118 -0.99 1.01 4.45
CA LEU A 118 -2.20 1.78 4.18
C LEU A 118 -2.16 2.34 2.76
N GLU A 119 -3.30 2.26 2.10
CA GLU A 119 -3.49 2.68 0.72
C GLU A 119 -4.76 3.53 0.65
N THR A 120 -4.86 4.41 -0.35
CA THR A 120 -6.14 5.08 -0.62
C THR A 120 -6.93 4.37 -1.73
N ALA A 121 -6.28 3.66 -2.66
CA ALA A 121 -6.85 2.83 -3.74
C ALA A 121 -8.18 3.33 -4.36
N GLU A 122 -9.03 2.46 -4.90
CA GLU A 122 -10.20 2.87 -5.71
C GLU A 122 -11.42 3.33 -4.88
N VAL A 123 -11.36 3.22 -3.54
CA VAL A 123 -12.51 3.42 -2.67
C VAL A 123 -12.31 4.54 -1.66
N ILE A 124 -13.22 5.51 -1.72
CA ILE A 124 -13.32 6.60 -0.76
C ILE A 124 -13.81 6.04 0.59
N PRO A 125 -13.10 6.29 1.71
CA PRO A 125 -13.54 5.85 3.04
C PRO A 125 -14.96 6.32 3.36
N SER A 126 -15.71 5.47 4.06
CA SER A 126 -17.14 5.66 4.34
C SER A 126 -17.41 6.96 5.10
N GLN A 127 -16.51 7.37 6.00
CA GLN A 127 -16.61 8.64 6.73
C GLN A 127 -16.58 9.83 5.77
N VAL A 128 -15.67 9.82 4.79
CA VAL A 128 -15.55 10.87 3.78
C VAL A 128 -16.76 10.85 2.85
N ALA A 129 -17.17 9.66 2.39
CA ALA A 129 -18.34 9.49 1.54
C ALA A 129 -19.64 9.97 2.23
N ASN A 130 -19.78 9.76 3.55
CA ASN A 130 -20.94 10.20 4.32
C ASN A 130 -21.01 11.73 4.46
N VAL A 131 -19.87 12.42 4.53
CA VAL A 131 -19.82 13.88 4.69
C VAL A 131 -19.92 14.59 3.34
N MET A 132 -19.19 14.11 2.34
CA MET A 132 -19.04 14.80 1.04
C MET A 132 -19.97 14.24 -0.05
N GLY A 133 -20.56 13.05 0.15
CA GLY A 133 -21.48 12.45 -0.81
C GLY A 133 -20.86 12.31 -2.20
N ARG A 134 -21.52 12.88 -3.21
CA ARG A 134 -21.07 12.84 -4.61
C ARG A 134 -19.88 13.75 -4.91
N ASP A 135 -19.60 14.70 -4.02
CA ASP A 135 -18.48 15.63 -4.18
C ASP A 135 -17.17 15.03 -3.64
N ALA A 136 -17.25 13.85 -3.02
CA ALA A 136 -16.07 13.13 -2.59
C ALA A 136 -15.25 12.69 -3.81
N PHE A 137 -13.95 12.98 -3.79
CA PHE A 137 -13.02 12.56 -4.82
C PHE A 137 -11.84 11.81 -4.19
N PHE A 138 -11.14 11.05 -5.02
CA PHE A 138 -9.99 10.28 -4.59
C PHE A 138 -8.77 11.17 -4.32
N CYS A 139 -8.20 11.09 -3.11
CA CYS A 139 -6.90 11.70 -2.82
C CYS A 139 -6.13 10.94 -1.73
N SER A 140 -4.81 11.12 -1.68
CA SER A 140 -3.94 10.52 -0.66
C SER A 140 -4.20 11.08 0.76
N GLY A 141 -4.89 12.22 0.87
CA GLY A 141 -5.32 12.80 2.14
C GLY A 141 -6.29 11.89 2.93
N TRP A 142 -6.79 10.82 2.32
CA TRP A 142 -7.71 9.88 2.95
C TRP A 142 -7.06 8.73 3.72
N VAL A 143 -5.73 8.57 3.68
CA VAL A 143 -4.99 7.55 4.46
C VAL A 143 -5.36 7.54 5.95
N PRO A 144 -5.51 8.70 6.65
CA PRO A 144 -5.88 8.71 8.07
C PRO A 144 -7.22 8.03 8.36
N PHE A 145 -8.21 8.14 7.46
CA PHE A 145 -9.51 7.48 7.63
C PHE A 145 -9.42 5.97 7.43
N VAL A 146 -8.48 5.50 6.60
CA VAL A 146 -8.17 4.07 6.47
C VAL A 146 -7.50 3.55 7.74
N ALA A 147 -6.53 4.30 8.29
CA ALA A 147 -5.89 3.98 9.57
C ALA A 147 -6.93 3.86 10.70
N GLU A 148 -7.90 4.79 10.75
CA GLU A 148 -8.99 4.76 11.71
C GLU A 148 -9.90 3.53 11.52
N GLY A 149 -10.26 3.18 10.28
CA GLY A 149 -11.03 1.97 9.98
C GLY A 149 -10.34 0.70 10.48
N VAL A 150 -9.02 0.58 10.28
CA VAL A 150 -8.23 -0.54 10.83
C VAL A 150 -8.19 -0.51 12.37
N ALA A 151 -7.96 0.65 12.99
CA ALA A 151 -7.90 0.78 14.44
C ALA A 151 -9.23 0.39 15.13
N VAL A 152 -10.37 0.76 14.53
CA VAL A 152 -11.70 0.29 14.98
C VAL A 152 -11.78 -1.23 14.95
N CYS A 153 -11.31 -1.86 13.86
CA CYS A 153 -11.28 -3.31 13.74
C CYS A 153 -10.38 -3.98 14.79
N LYS A 154 -9.32 -3.32 15.25
CA LYS A 154 -8.44 -3.77 16.34
C LYS A 154 -9.05 -3.67 17.74
N ARG A 155 -10.31 -3.21 17.88
CA ARG A 155 -11.10 -3.24 19.12
C ARG A 155 -10.40 -2.56 20.32
N GLY A 156 -9.77 -1.42 20.08
CA GLY A 156 -9.11 -0.63 21.14
C GLY A 156 -7.73 -1.12 21.57
N LEU A 157 -7.18 -2.14 20.90
CA LEU A 157 -5.81 -2.59 21.15
C LEU A 157 -4.75 -1.58 20.69
N VAL A 158 -5.09 -0.75 19.69
CA VAL A 158 -4.21 0.25 19.08
C VAL A 158 -5.03 1.46 18.63
N THR A 159 -4.39 2.62 18.53
CA THR A 159 -4.99 3.85 18.00
C THR A 159 -4.78 3.99 16.49
N ALA A 160 -5.50 4.92 15.84
CA ALA A 160 -5.26 5.26 14.44
C ALA A 160 -3.84 5.80 14.21
N GLU A 161 -3.27 6.51 15.20
CA GLU A 161 -1.88 6.98 15.15
C GLU A 161 -0.89 5.81 15.18
N ASP A 162 -1.10 4.82 16.06
CA ASP A 162 -0.26 3.62 16.12
C ASP A 162 -0.27 2.86 14.79
N VAL A 163 -1.46 2.72 14.20
CA VAL A 163 -1.65 2.12 12.88
C VAL A 163 -0.91 2.90 11.80
N GLY A 164 -1.09 4.22 11.76
CA GLY A 164 -0.43 5.10 10.78
C GLY A 164 1.09 5.06 10.90
N ARG A 165 1.62 5.07 12.13
CA ARG A 165 3.05 4.97 12.42
C ARG A 165 3.62 3.64 11.95
N ALA A 166 3.01 2.52 12.37
CA ALA A 166 3.45 1.19 11.98
C ALA A 166 3.41 1.01 10.45
N ALA A 167 2.33 1.47 9.80
CA ALA A 167 2.21 1.40 8.35
C ALA A 167 3.27 2.23 7.63
N ALA A 168 3.57 3.44 8.11
CA ALA A 168 4.62 4.27 7.51
C ALA A 168 6.01 3.60 7.63
N GLU A 169 6.34 3.02 8.78
CA GLU A 169 7.56 2.25 8.98
C GLU A 169 7.62 1.04 8.04
N ASN A 170 6.50 0.32 7.89
CA ASN A 170 6.38 -0.80 6.96
C ASN A 170 6.57 -0.37 5.52
N THR A 171 5.99 0.76 5.10
CA THR A 171 6.16 1.31 3.75
C THR A 171 7.62 1.60 3.45
N VAL A 172 8.40 2.12 4.42
CA VAL A 172 9.85 2.33 4.23
C VAL A 172 10.60 1.01 4.10
N ARG A 173 10.27 0.00 4.92
CA ARG A 173 10.87 -1.33 4.84
C ARG A 173 10.51 -2.07 3.55
N LEU A 174 9.30 -1.86 3.06
CA LEU A 174 8.78 -2.43 1.83
C LEU A 174 9.42 -1.74 0.63
N TYR A 175 9.44 -0.41 0.57
CA TYR A 175 9.95 0.39 -0.54
C TYR A 175 11.24 1.16 -0.17
N PRO A 176 12.40 0.48 -0.11
CA PRO A 176 13.65 1.06 0.41
C PRO A 176 14.21 2.24 -0.41
N VAL A 177 13.76 2.43 -1.66
CA VAL A 177 14.09 3.61 -2.47
C VAL A 177 13.63 4.92 -1.78
N LEU A 178 12.58 4.85 -0.95
CA LEU A 178 12.10 5.98 -0.16
C LEU A 178 13.09 6.41 0.92
N ASP A 179 13.82 5.47 1.53
CA ASP A 179 14.86 5.79 2.52
C ASP A 179 16.08 6.46 1.88
N ARG A 180 16.46 6.04 0.67
CA ARG A 180 17.61 6.60 -0.06
C ARG A 180 17.40 8.07 -0.42
N LYS A 181 16.18 8.45 -0.82
CA LYS A 181 15.85 9.87 -1.07
C LYS A 181 15.92 10.70 0.21
N LYS A 182 15.51 10.16 1.36
CA LYS A 182 15.57 10.87 2.64
C LYS A 182 17.00 11.20 3.08
N LYS A 183 17.98 10.35 2.72
CA LYS A 183 19.41 10.55 2.98
C LYS A 183 20.10 11.46 1.96
N GLY A 184 19.57 11.56 0.73
CA GLY A 184 20.14 12.40 -0.34
C GLY A 184 19.69 13.86 -0.34
N VAL A 185 18.68 14.25 0.46
CA VAL A 185 18.16 15.63 0.54
C VAL A 185 18.94 16.51 1.53
N VAL A 186 19.98 15.97 2.19
CA VAL A 186 20.83 16.74 3.15
C VAL A 186 22.07 17.35 2.48
N GLU A 187 22.31 17.12 1.18
CA GLU A 187 23.45 17.69 0.44
C GLU A 187 23.00 18.53 -0.75
N GLU A 188 22.24 19.60 -0.51
CA GLU A 188 22.33 20.78 -1.37
C GLU A 188 23.02 21.86 -0.53
N LYS A 189 24.34 22.00 -0.74
CA LYS A 189 25.08 23.16 -0.27
C LYS A 189 24.54 24.36 -1.03
N GLU A 190 24.05 25.36 -0.31
CA GLU A 190 23.85 26.71 -0.84
C GLU A 190 25.20 27.18 -1.42
N GLU A 191 25.31 27.25 -2.74
CA GLU A 191 26.39 27.99 -3.40
C GLU A 191 26.06 29.48 -3.21
N GLU A 192 26.88 30.15 -2.41
CA GLU A 192 26.89 31.62 -2.32
C GLU A 192 27.25 32.20 -3.68
N ASP A 193 26.32 32.96 -4.28
CA ASP A 193 26.57 33.81 -5.44
C ASP A 193 27.63 34.86 -5.06
N VAL A 194 28.84 34.68 -5.58
CA VAL A 194 29.89 35.71 -5.54
C VAL A 194 29.63 36.67 -6.69
N ASP A 195 29.10 37.85 -6.36
CA ASP A 195 28.98 39.00 -7.26
C ASP A 195 30.36 39.34 -7.86
N GLY A 196 30.55 38.96 -9.12
CA GLY A 196 31.69 39.33 -9.94
C GLY A 196 31.39 40.63 -10.69
N ASP A 197 31.66 41.76 -10.03
CA ASP A 197 31.74 43.07 -10.66
C ASP A 197 32.99 43.10 -11.56
N ALA A 198 32.80 43.13 -12.88
CA ALA A 198 33.85 43.35 -13.86
C ALA A 198 33.35 44.31 -14.95
N ASP A 199 33.33 45.59 -14.61
CA ASP A 199 33.30 46.68 -15.57
C ASP A 199 34.65 46.74 -16.31
N HIS A 200 34.63 46.45 -17.62
CA HIS A 200 35.68 46.82 -18.55
C HIS A 200 35.05 47.46 -19.78
N HIS A 201 35.08 48.79 -19.78
CA HIS A 201 35.01 49.63 -20.97
C HIS A 201 36.29 49.48 -21.79
N ASP A 202 36.15 49.57 -23.12
CA ASP A 202 37.11 49.95 -24.18
C ASP A 202 36.72 49.14 -25.44
N ASP A 203 36.61 49.63 -26.67
CA ASP A 203 36.78 50.94 -27.29
C ASP A 203 36.10 50.82 -28.67
N GLU A 204 35.31 51.81 -29.08
CA GLU A 204 34.78 51.91 -30.44
C GLU A 204 35.89 52.40 -31.39
N LYS A 205 36.21 51.60 -32.42
CA LYS A 205 37.00 52.05 -33.57
C LYS A 205 36.07 52.66 -34.61
N GLU A 206 36.11 53.98 -34.74
CA GLU A 206 35.74 54.69 -35.95
C GLU A 206 36.97 54.79 -36.87
N ASP A 207 36.88 54.20 -38.05
CA ASP A 207 37.65 54.60 -39.24
C ASP A 207 36.69 54.46 -40.44
N MET A 208 36.25 55.59 -41.00
CA MET A 208 35.66 55.62 -42.34
C MET A 208 36.15 56.89 -43.06
N GLU A 209 36.98 56.66 -44.08
CA GLU A 209 37.46 57.65 -45.05
C GLU A 209 36.33 58.07 -46.00
N ASP A 210 36.07 59.38 -46.12
CA ASP A 210 36.11 60.20 -47.35
C ASP A 210 35.44 61.58 -47.15
#